data_AF-A0A6G2KXN2-F1
#
_entry.id   AF-A0A6G2KXN2-F1
#
_cell.length_a   1.000
_cell.length_b   1.000
_cell.length_c   1.000
_cell.angle_alpha   90.00
_cell.angle_beta   90.00
_cell.angle_gamma   90.00
#
_symmetry.space_group_name_H-M   'P 1'
#
loop_
_entity.id
_entity.type
_entity.pdbx_description
1 polymer ?
#
loop_
_entity_poly.entity_id
_entity_poly.type
_entity_poly.pdbx_seq_one_letter_code
_entity_poly.pdbx_strand_id
1 'polypeptide(L)'
;MKEFLRTTRQGRWYIYPEVDWLDEYELQSDTLSDIMTKNGRLSVFSVSNHADKQRVAVALAANRENITNMDYAVFDESCLRPLGITVQQTKGETPDEYANKLHYELGDLTVERLALLTKIAYTGKHERIRQKHIKELLSEAARSRQLDENRIKHEKMWKCLPWGARE
;
A
#
# COMPACT_ATOMS: atom_id res chain seq x y z
N MET A 1 3.04 12.26 14.82
CA MET A 1 1.78 12.36 14.04
C MET A 1 1.58 11.04 13.32
N LYS A 2 0.35 10.64 13.00
CA LYS A 2 0.09 9.35 12.37
C LYS A 2 0.27 9.49 10.85
N GLU A 3 1.04 8.58 10.26
CA GLU A 3 1.19 8.49 8.81
C GLU A 3 0.40 7.31 8.25
N PHE A 4 -0.11 7.45 7.03
CA PHE A 4 -0.77 6.40 6.28
C PHE A 4 0.03 5.99 5.06
N LEU A 5 0.14 4.68 4.86
CA LEU A 5 0.76 4.03 3.71
C LEU A 5 -0.31 3.53 2.75
N ARG A 6 -0.16 3.87 1.47
CA ARG A 6 -0.94 3.30 0.36
C ARG A 6 -0.01 2.79 -0.72
N THR A 7 -0.24 1.58 -1.22
CA THR A 7 0.50 1.05 -2.36
C THR A 7 0.18 1.81 -3.64
N THR A 8 1.22 2.04 -4.43
CA THR A 8 1.15 2.74 -5.72
C THR A 8 1.84 1.90 -6.78
N ARG A 9 1.83 2.36 -8.03
CA ARG A 9 2.59 1.79 -9.14
C ARG A 9 3.38 2.92 -9.78
N GLN A 10 4.70 2.84 -9.75
CA GLN A 10 5.58 3.93 -10.18
C GLN A 10 5.19 4.51 -11.56
N GLY A 11 4.88 3.66 -12.54
CA GLY A 11 4.54 4.08 -13.91
C GLY A 11 3.16 4.75 -14.07
N ARG A 12 2.62 5.34 -13.02
CA ARG A 12 1.34 6.06 -13.04
C ARG A 12 1.41 7.45 -12.42
N TRP A 13 2.50 7.79 -11.75
CA TRP A 13 2.66 9.02 -10.97
C TRP A 13 3.68 9.95 -11.63
N TYR A 14 3.54 10.17 -12.93
CA TYR A 14 4.37 11.11 -13.69
C TYR A 14 3.87 12.55 -13.50
N ILE A 15 4.81 13.49 -13.53
CA ILE A 15 4.55 14.93 -13.41
C ILE A 15 5.34 15.74 -14.42
N TYR A 16 4.96 17.01 -14.59
CA TYR A 16 5.82 17.98 -15.25
C TYR A 16 7.18 18.12 -14.54
N PRO A 17 8.32 18.18 -15.26
CA PRO A 17 8.46 18.17 -16.72
C PRO A 17 8.74 16.78 -17.31
N GLU A 18 8.58 15.68 -16.55
CA GLU A 18 8.73 14.32 -17.08
C GLU A 18 7.73 14.06 -18.22
N VAL A 19 6.61 14.77 -18.19
CA VAL A 19 5.55 14.77 -19.18
C VAL A 19 5.19 16.23 -19.50
N ASP A 20 5.32 16.62 -20.77
CA ASP A 20 5.22 18.01 -21.24
C ASP A 20 3.79 18.54 -21.41
N TRP A 21 2.80 17.65 -21.48
CA TRP A 21 1.38 18.02 -21.59
C TRP A 21 0.69 18.26 -20.23
N LEU A 22 1.37 18.01 -19.11
CA LEU A 22 0.85 18.29 -17.76
C LEU A 22 1.28 19.66 -17.27
N ASP A 23 0.40 20.35 -16.56
CA ASP A 23 0.76 21.52 -15.77
C ASP A 23 1.51 21.13 -14.48
N GLU A 24 2.20 22.11 -13.85
CA GLU A 24 3.06 21.93 -12.65
C GLU A 24 2.37 21.23 -11.46
N TYR A 25 1.04 21.29 -11.38
CA TYR A 25 0.25 20.70 -10.28
C TYR A 25 -0.82 19.71 -10.74
N GLU A 26 -0.71 19.25 -11.98
CA GLU A 26 -1.55 18.21 -12.53
C GLU A 26 -0.91 16.83 -12.39
N LEU A 27 -1.78 15.83 -12.26
CA LEU A 27 -1.41 14.43 -12.21
C LEU A 27 -2.15 13.71 -13.32
N GLN A 28 -1.50 12.72 -13.92
CA GLN A 28 -2.17 11.87 -14.90
C GLN A 28 -3.37 11.19 -14.26
N SER A 29 -4.47 11.10 -14.99
CA SER A 29 -5.68 10.41 -14.50
C SER A 29 -5.41 8.96 -14.05
N ASP A 30 -4.38 8.31 -14.59
CA ASP A 30 -3.92 6.98 -14.19
C ASP A 30 -3.56 6.87 -12.70
N THR A 31 -3.14 7.94 -12.03
CA THR A 31 -2.88 7.95 -10.57
C THR A 31 -4.13 7.56 -9.78
N LEU A 32 -5.33 7.91 -10.26
CA LEU A 32 -6.59 7.60 -9.58
C LEU A 32 -6.81 6.09 -9.45
N SER A 33 -6.25 5.30 -10.37
CA SER A 33 -6.39 3.84 -10.32
C SER A 33 -5.64 3.19 -9.15
N ASP A 34 -4.65 3.87 -8.57
CA ASP A 34 -3.97 3.41 -7.35
C ASP A 34 -4.71 3.86 -6.06
N ILE A 35 -5.53 4.90 -6.18
CA ILE A 35 -6.39 5.46 -5.12
C ILE A 35 -7.85 5.01 -5.32
N MET A 36 -8.08 3.96 -6.11
CA MET A 36 -9.42 3.45 -6.40
C MET A 36 -10.12 2.96 -5.13
N THR A 37 -11.38 3.36 -4.97
CA THR A 37 -12.20 3.01 -3.82
C THR A 37 -13.08 1.81 -4.09
N LYS A 38 -13.56 1.20 -3.01
CA LYS A 38 -14.67 0.24 -3.03
C LYS A 38 -15.76 0.79 -2.12
N ASN A 39 -16.95 1.04 -2.65
CA ASN A 39 -18.09 1.62 -1.91
C ASN A 39 -17.73 2.95 -1.21
N GLY A 40 -16.99 3.83 -1.89
CA GLY A 40 -16.57 5.13 -1.32
C GLY A 40 -15.53 5.02 -0.21
N ARG A 41 -14.87 3.87 -0.07
CA ARG A 41 -13.82 3.62 0.93
C ARG A 41 -12.48 3.27 0.30
N LEU A 42 -11.40 3.72 0.93
CA LEU A 42 -10.02 3.40 0.54
C LEU A 42 -9.27 2.74 1.69
N SER A 43 -8.67 1.58 1.41
CA SER A 43 -7.80 0.87 2.34
C SER A 43 -6.41 1.52 2.41
N VAL A 44 -5.97 1.83 3.64
CA VAL A 44 -4.63 2.35 3.97
C VAL A 44 -4.11 1.67 5.24
N PHE A 45 -2.82 1.81 5.52
CA PHE A 45 -2.19 1.26 6.73
C PHE A 45 -1.49 2.35 7.52
N SER A 46 -1.74 2.44 8.83
CA SER A 46 -1.00 3.35 9.70
C SER A 46 0.43 2.83 9.89
N VAL A 47 1.42 3.69 9.68
CA VAL A 47 2.84 3.36 9.89
C VAL A 47 3.48 4.42 10.77
N SER A 48 4.27 4.00 11.75
CA SER A 48 4.98 4.92 12.66
C SER A 48 6.49 4.79 12.57
N ASN A 49 6.99 3.67 12.05
CA ASN A 49 8.42 3.37 11.98
C ASN A 49 8.73 2.50 10.75
N HIS A 50 10.03 2.24 10.52
CA HIS A 50 10.49 1.44 9.39
C HIS A 50 10.01 -0.02 9.46
N ALA A 51 9.92 -0.60 10.65
CA ALA A 51 9.46 -1.97 10.83
C ALA A 51 7.98 -2.11 10.42
N ASP A 52 7.12 -1.16 10.77
CA ASP A 52 5.71 -1.13 10.34
C ASP A 52 5.61 -1.10 8.81
N LYS A 53 6.41 -0.24 8.16
CA LYS A 53 6.44 -0.14 6.68
C LYS A 53 6.83 -1.46 6.03
N GLN A 54 7.90 -2.09 6.51
CA GLN A 54 8.33 -3.40 6.03
C GLN A 54 7.26 -4.46 6.27
N ARG A 55 6.63 -4.45 7.46
CA ARG A 55 5.61 -5.40 7.86
C ARG A 55 4.37 -5.34 6.96
N VAL A 56 3.87 -4.13 6.73
CA VAL A 56 2.77 -3.87 5.81
C VAL A 56 3.15 -4.27 4.39
N ALA A 57 4.37 -3.94 3.94
CA ALA A 57 4.82 -4.31 2.61
C ALA A 57 4.87 -5.83 2.40
N VAL A 58 5.38 -6.58 3.37
CA VAL A 58 5.40 -8.06 3.35
C VAL A 58 3.98 -8.61 3.33
N ALA A 59 3.11 -8.11 4.20
CA ALA A 59 1.72 -8.56 4.28
C ALA A 59 0.95 -8.34 2.95
N LEU A 60 1.16 -7.17 2.33
CA LEU A 60 0.57 -6.85 1.03
C LEU A 60 1.21 -7.66 -0.11
N ALA A 61 2.52 -7.94 -0.05
CA ALA A 61 3.21 -8.74 -1.05
C ALA A 61 2.73 -10.20 -1.00
N ALA A 62 2.56 -10.76 0.21
CA ALA A 62 2.08 -12.12 0.43
C ALA A 62 0.66 -12.36 -0.10
N ASN A 63 -0.15 -11.30 -0.24
CA ASN A 63 -1.49 -11.34 -0.84
C ASN A 63 -1.49 -11.26 -2.38
N ARG A 64 -0.33 -11.07 -3.04
CA ARG A 64 -0.24 -10.99 -4.51
C ARG A 64 0.02 -12.38 -5.12
N GLU A 65 -0.22 -12.49 -6.42
CA GLU A 65 0.13 -13.69 -7.18
C GLU A 65 1.63 -13.88 -7.36
N ASN A 66 2.36 -12.79 -7.62
CA ASN A 66 3.79 -12.82 -7.95
C ASN A 66 4.57 -11.80 -7.11
N ILE A 67 5.77 -12.18 -6.70
CA ILE A 67 6.70 -11.27 -6.02
C ILE A 67 7.22 -10.25 -7.04
N THR A 68 6.94 -8.98 -6.79
CA THR A 68 7.29 -7.83 -7.64
C THR A 68 7.84 -6.70 -6.79
N ASN A 69 8.33 -5.63 -7.41
CA ASN A 69 8.61 -4.39 -6.68
C ASN A 69 7.33 -3.90 -5.97
N MET A 70 7.51 -3.25 -4.82
CA MET A 70 6.43 -2.59 -4.13
C MET A 70 6.74 -1.10 -4.02
N ASP A 71 5.92 -0.31 -4.69
CA ASP A 71 5.89 1.13 -4.57
C ASP A 71 4.77 1.51 -3.59
N TYR A 72 5.02 2.52 -2.77
CA TYR A 72 4.02 3.07 -1.88
C TYR A 72 4.27 4.55 -1.60
N ALA A 73 3.17 5.25 -1.31
CA ALA A 73 3.16 6.62 -0.82
C ALA A 73 2.85 6.62 0.68
N VAL A 74 3.48 7.53 1.42
CA VAL A 74 3.23 7.81 2.83
C VAL A 74 2.83 9.26 3.00
N PHE A 75 1.70 9.51 3.66
CA PHE A 75 1.16 10.86 3.89
C PHE A 75 0.58 11.01 5.30
N ASP A 76 0.49 12.25 5.79
CA ASP A 76 0.06 12.55 7.15
C ASP A 76 -1.48 12.53 7.29
N GLU A 77 -2.00 11.94 8.37
CA GLU A 77 -3.44 11.90 8.69
C GLU A 77 -4.05 13.32 8.82
N SER A 78 -3.27 14.31 9.28
CA SER A 78 -3.74 15.69 9.47
C SER A 78 -4.21 16.34 8.17
N CYS A 79 -3.70 15.92 7.01
CA CYS A 79 -4.14 16.41 5.71
C CYS A 79 -5.56 15.94 5.33
N LEU A 80 -6.10 14.93 6.00
CA LEU A 80 -7.41 14.34 5.67
C LEU A 80 -8.58 15.10 6.31
N ARG A 81 -8.38 15.64 7.52
CA ARG A 81 -9.44 16.35 8.27
C ARG A 81 -10.00 17.55 7.50
N PRO A 82 -9.19 18.45 6.90
CA PRO A 82 -9.72 19.57 6.12
C PRO A 82 -10.56 19.15 4.92
N LEU A 83 -10.36 17.93 4.40
CA LEU A 83 -11.12 17.39 3.27
C LEU A 83 -12.46 16.76 3.67
N GLY A 84 -12.74 16.68 4.98
CA GLY A 84 -13.90 15.97 5.52
C GLY A 84 -13.86 14.46 5.27
N ILE A 85 -12.66 13.89 5.10
CA ILE A 85 -12.47 12.45 4.92
C ILE A 85 -12.51 11.78 6.29
N THR A 86 -13.38 10.79 6.47
CA THR A 86 -13.46 10.01 7.70
C THR A 86 -12.36 8.96 7.75
N VAL A 87 -11.88 8.67 8.95
CA VAL A 87 -10.80 7.69 9.18
C VAL A 87 -11.28 6.69 10.21
N GLN A 88 -11.38 5.42 9.83
CA GLN A 88 -11.87 4.36 10.69
C GLN A 88 -10.85 3.21 10.75
N GLN A 89 -10.44 2.82 11.95
CA GLN A 89 -9.64 1.60 12.10
C GLN A 89 -10.52 0.38 11.84
N THR A 90 -10.06 -0.52 10.99
CA THR A 90 -10.78 -1.77 10.66
C THR A 90 -9.78 -2.91 10.61
N LYS A 91 -10.25 -4.15 10.75
CA LYS A 91 -9.35 -5.31 10.65
C LYS A 91 -8.98 -5.55 9.19
N GLY A 92 -7.69 -5.53 8.87
CA GLY A 92 -7.19 -5.87 7.54
C GLY A 92 -7.35 -7.36 7.22
N GLU A 93 -7.25 -7.70 5.93
CA GLU A 93 -7.39 -9.07 5.41
C GLU A 93 -6.11 -9.57 4.73
N THR A 94 -4.97 -9.38 5.39
CA THR A 94 -3.67 -9.88 4.95
C THR A 94 -3.27 -11.15 5.71
N PRO A 95 -2.31 -11.94 5.22
CA PRO A 95 -1.78 -13.11 5.93
C PRO A 95 -1.01 -12.74 7.21
N ASP A 96 -0.88 -11.46 7.56
CA ASP A 96 -0.12 -10.95 8.69
C ASP A 96 -1.04 -10.29 9.73
N GLU A 97 -1.20 -10.91 10.90
CA GLU A 97 -2.10 -10.37 11.94
C GLU A 97 -1.63 -9.04 12.53
N TYR A 98 -0.33 -8.73 12.51
CA TYR A 98 0.15 -7.43 12.96
C TYR A 98 -0.23 -6.34 11.95
N ALA A 99 0.03 -6.57 10.66
CA ALA A 99 -0.36 -5.62 9.62
C ALA A 99 -1.89 -5.39 9.59
N ASN A 100 -2.68 -6.43 9.87
CA ASN A 100 -4.14 -6.31 9.96
C ASN A 100 -4.62 -5.37 11.07
N LYS A 101 -3.85 -5.20 12.15
CA LYS A 101 -4.14 -4.23 13.23
C LYS A 101 -3.82 -2.79 12.83
N LEU A 102 -2.92 -2.61 11.86
CA LEU A 102 -2.54 -1.30 11.34
C LEU A 102 -3.47 -0.81 10.23
N HIS A 103 -4.50 -1.58 9.86
CA HIS A 103 -5.37 -1.25 8.75
C HIS A 103 -6.42 -0.19 9.12
N TYR A 104 -6.64 0.74 8.20
CA TYR A 104 -7.66 1.77 8.29
C TYR A 104 -8.41 1.88 6.96
N GLU A 105 -9.66 2.31 7.04
CA GLU A 105 -10.43 2.76 5.90
C GLU A 105 -10.60 4.27 5.95
N LEU A 106 -10.29 4.91 4.83
CA LEU A 106 -10.67 6.29 4.56
C LEU A 106 -12.07 6.27 3.93
N GLY A 107 -13.02 6.98 4.52
CA GLY A 107 -14.43 6.99 4.11
C GLY A 107 -14.90 8.33 3.54
N ASP A 108 -16.15 8.34 3.10
CA ASP A 108 -16.84 9.50 2.51
C ASP A 108 -16.12 10.10 1.30
N LEU A 109 -15.44 9.26 0.52
CA LEU A 109 -14.65 9.65 -0.63
C LEU A 109 -15.56 9.87 -1.87
N THR A 110 -15.74 11.14 -2.23
CA THR A 110 -16.29 11.54 -3.54
C THR A 110 -15.17 11.61 -4.59
N VAL A 111 -15.52 11.82 -5.85
CA VAL A 111 -14.54 12.01 -6.94
C VAL A 111 -13.62 13.20 -6.64
N GLU A 112 -14.17 14.30 -6.13
CA GLU A 112 -13.42 15.51 -5.78
C GLU A 112 -12.46 15.25 -4.61
N ARG A 113 -12.92 14.56 -3.57
CA ARG A 113 -12.06 14.18 -2.44
C ARG A 113 -10.97 13.21 -2.86
N LEU A 114 -11.24 12.31 -3.80
CA LEU A 114 -10.23 11.41 -4.36
C LEU A 114 -9.17 12.16 -5.16
N ALA A 115 -9.56 13.13 -5.97
CA ALA A 115 -8.61 13.98 -6.69
C ALA A 115 -7.68 14.73 -5.71
N LEU A 116 -8.24 15.30 -4.64
CA LEU A 116 -7.44 15.98 -3.60
C LEU A 116 -6.55 15.01 -2.81
N LEU A 117 -7.06 13.83 -2.43
CA LEU A 117 -6.29 12.80 -1.76
C LEU A 117 -5.12 12.31 -2.63
N THR A 118 -5.34 12.21 -3.94
CA THR A 118 -4.30 11.82 -4.90
C THR A 118 -3.17 12.85 -4.92
N LYS A 119 -3.49 14.15 -4.89
CA LYS A 119 -2.48 15.20 -4.74
C LYS A 119 -1.72 15.11 -3.42
N ILE A 120 -2.41 14.85 -2.30
CA ILE A 120 -1.76 14.63 -0.99
C ILE A 120 -0.80 13.44 -1.04
N ALA A 121 -1.26 12.30 -1.53
CA ALA A 121 -0.43 11.09 -1.65
C ALA A 121 0.77 11.33 -2.57
N TYR A 122 0.59 12.10 -3.65
CA TYR A 122 1.67 12.49 -4.55
C TYR A 122 2.73 13.34 -3.83
N THR A 123 2.32 14.38 -3.10
CA THR A 123 3.24 15.25 -2.33
C THR A 123 3.85 14.55 -1.11
N GLY A 124 3.33 13.38 -0.74
CA GLY A 124 3.85 12.56 0.33
C GLY A 124 5.19 11.92 0.00
N LYS A 125 5.69 11.09 0.92
CA LYS A 125 6.93 10.36 0.71
C LYS A 125 6.68 9.11 -0.14
N HIS A 126 7.34 9.02 -1.28
CA HIS A 126 7.33 7.82 -2.12
C HIS A 126 8.55 6.97 -1.85
N GLU A 127 8.34 5.68 -1.65
CA GLU A 127 9.41 4.71 -1.43
C GLU A 127 9.16 3.46 -2.28
N ARG A 128 10.26 2.85 -2.73
CA ARG A 128 10.24 1.57 -3.43
C ARG A 128 10.99 0.52 -2.62
N ILE A 129 10.37 -0.63 -2.43
CA ILE A 129 11.05 -1.84 -2.01
C ILE A 129 11.25 -2.74 -3.23
N ARG A 130 12.51 -3.01 -3.56
CA ARG A 130 12.89 -3.84 -4.70
C ARG A 130 12.46 -5.29 -4.49
N GLN A 131 12.10 -5.97 -5.57
CA GLN A 131 11.65 -7.37 -5.59
C GLN A 131 12.60 -8.31 -4.82
N LYS A 132 13.93 -8.13 -4.99
CA LYS A 132 14.93 -8.91 -4.26
C LYS A 132 14.75 -8.78 -2.74
N HIS A 133 14.58 -7.56 -2.26
CA HIS A 133 14.40 -7.30 -0.82
C HIS A 133 13.03 -7.77 -0.32
N ILE A 134 11.95 -7.60 -1.12
CA ILE A 134 10.65 -8.20 -0.78
C ILE A 134 10.77 -9.72 -0.62
N LYS A 135 11.51 -10.40 -1.50
CA LYS A 135 11.72 -11.86 -1.41
C LYS A 135 12.46 -12.26 -0.13
N GLU A 136 13.48 -11.50 0.26
CA GLU A 136 14.21 -11.70 1.53
C GLU A 136 13.27 -11.53 2.73
N LEU A 137 12.52 -10.42 2.77
CA LEU A 137 11.57 -10.12 3.84
C LEU A 137 10.44 -11.16 3.94
N LEU A 138 9.87 -11.60 2.82
CA LEU A 138 8.86 -12.65 2.77
C LEU A 138 9.40 -13.98 3.30
N SER A 139 10.61 -14.35 2.92
CA SER A 139 11.25 -15.58 3.38
C SER A 139 11.48 -15.56 4.89
N GLU A 140 11.94 -14.42 5.42
CA GLU A 140 12.15 -14.25 6.85
C GLU A 140 10.82 -14.28 7.63
N ALA A 141 9.79 -13.60 7.12
CA ALA A 141 8.47 -13.60 7.73
C ALA A 141 7.84 -15.00 7.73
N ALA A 142 8.00 -15.77 6.66
CA ALA A 142 7.54 -17.15 6.61
C ALA A 142 8.28 -18.04 7.64
N ARG A 143 9.60 -17.92 7.75
CA ARG A 143 10.40 -18.71 8.73
C ARG A 143 10.05 -18.38 10.17
N SER A 144 9.85 -17.10 10.47
CA SER A 144 9.51 -16.62 11.80
C SER A 144 8.03 -16.76 12.16
N ARG A 145 7.22 -17.45 11.33
CA ARG A 145 5.76 -17.65 11.52
C ARG A 145 4.99 -16.35 11.70
N GLN A 146 5.50 -15.30 11.08
CA GLN A 146 4.89 -13.99 11.04
C GLN A 146 3.71 -13.93 10.06
N LEU A 147 3.70 -14.83 9.07
CA LEU A 147 2.63 -15.01 8.11
C LEU A 147 1.87 -16.30 8.44
N ASP A 148 0.55 -16.24 8.32
CA ASP A 148 -0.33 -17.40 8.37
C ASP A 148 -0.36 -18.09 6.99
N GLU A 149 0.21 -19.29 6.91
CA GLU A 149 0.33 -20.00 5.63
C GLU A 149 -1.04 -20.36 5.04
N ASN A 150 -2.05 -20.60 5.87
CA ASN A 150 -3.42 -20.90 5.41
C ASN A 150 -4.12 -19.71 4.73
N ARG A 151 -3.53 -18.50 4.84
CA ARG A 151 -4.09 -17.27 4.26
C ARG A 151 -3.37 -16.85 2.98
N ILE A 152 -2.34 -17.57 2.54
CA ILE A 152 -1.72 -17.36 1.24
C ILE A 152 -2.64 -17.93 0.15
N LYS A 153 -3.28 -17.04 -0.61
CA LYS A 153 -4.30 -17.42 -1.60
C LYS A 153 -3.74 -17.99 -2.90
N HIS A 154 -2.48 -17.70 -3.21
CA HIS A 154 -1.91 -17.98 -4.52
C HIS A 154 -0.78 -19.00 -4.44
N GLU A 155 -0.95 -20.12 -5.13
CA GLU A 155 0.04 -21.21 -5.20
C GLU A 155 1.42 -20.72 -5.70
N LYS A 156 1.44 -19.76 -6.63
CA LYS A 156 2.70 -19.15 -7.10
C LYS A 156 3.46 -18.43 -5.99
N MET A 157 2.75 -17.70 -5.13
CA MET A 157 3.35 -17.06 -3.96
C MET A 157 3.86 -18.12 -2.98
N TRP A 158 3.05 -19.14 -2.72
CA TRP A 158 3.41 -20.26 -1.87
C TRP A 158 4.74 -20.93 -2.25
N LYS A 159 4.88 -21.26 -3.54
CA LYS A 159 6.10 -21.88 -4.11
C LYS A 159 7.34 -21.00 -3.98
N CYS A 160 7.17 -19.68 -3.82
CA CYS A 160 8.27 -18.75 -3.61
C CYS A 160 8.70 -18.65 -2.14
N LEU A 161 7.90 -19.19 -1.21
CA LEU A 161 8.17 -19.19 0.22
C LEU A 161 8.87 -20.50 0.63
N PRO A 162 9.58 -20.52 1.79
CA PRO A 162 10.25 -21.72 2.30
C PRO A 162 9.33 -22.94 2.52
N TRP A 163 8.02 -22.74 2.54
CA TRP A 163 7.01 -23.80 2.69
C TRP A 163 6.84 -24.63 1.42
N GLY A 164 6.91 -24.02 0.24
CA GLY A 164 6.71 -24.70 -1.04
C GLY A 164 7.83 -25.66 -1.47
N ALA A 165 8.93 -25.72 -0.72
CA ALA A 165 10.01 -26.70 -0.95
C ALA A 165 9.86 -27.99 -0.12
N ARG A 166 8.75 -28.14 0.61
CA ARG A 166 8.45 -29.30 1.47
C ARG A 166 7.57 -30.37 0.81
N GLU A 167 7.26 -30.20 -0.48
CA GLU A 167 6.53 -31.18 -1.31
C GLU A 167 7.48 -31.99 -2.21
#